data_AF-A0A7X8DIR1-F1
#
_entry.id   AF-A0A7X8DIR1-F1
#
_cell.length_a   1.000
_cell.length_b   1.000
_cell.length_c   1.000
_cell.angle_alpha   90.00
_cell.angle_beta   90.00
_cell.angle_gamma   90.00
#
_symmetry.space_group_name_H-M   'P 1'
#
loop_
_entity.id
_entity.type
_entity.pdbx_description
1 polymer ?
#
loop_
_entity_poly.entity_id
_entity_poly.type
_entity_poly.pdbx_seq_one_letter_code
_entity_poly.pdbx_strand_id
1 'polypeptide(L)' 'MENLRAIEEILNQTKKIEENNWNTTQYLNSIDMLLASNDLARSQDEELSSQFSRLHDKVEDINQLTEQLISHLSSKHN' A
#
# COMPACT_ATOMS: atom_id res chain seq x y z
N MET A 1 -23.66 9.51 6.23
CA MET A 1 -23.99 8.10 6.52
C MET A 1 -24.65 8.09 7.88
N GLU A 2 -25.91 7.68 7.96
CA GLU A 2 -26.72 7.77 9.18
C GLU A 2 -26.60 6.53 10.08
N ASN A 3 -25.85 5.51 9.64
CA ASN A 3 -25.70 4.25 10.36
C ASN A 3 -24.27 4.12 10.95
N LEU A 4 -24.12 4.46 12.23
CA LEU A 4 -22.85 4.41 12.96
C LEU A 4 -22.23 3.00 12.95
N ARG A 5 -23.05 1.95 13.06
CA ARG A 5 -22.58 0.54 13.02
C ARG A 5 -22.00 0.18 11.66
N ALA A 6 -22.58 0.71 10.58
CA ALA A 6 -22.01 0.54 9.24
C ALA A 6 -20.68 1.28 9.09
N ILE A 7 -20.55 2.48 9.65
CA ILE A 7 -19.28 3.24 9.65
C ILE A 7 -18.19 2.49 10.41
N GLU A 8 -18.52 1.94 11.59
CA GLU A 8 -17.61 1.13 12.40
C GLU A 8 -17.12 -0.11 11.64
N GLU A 9 -18.04 -0.84 10.99
CA GLU A 9 -17.66 -2.01 10.20
C GLU A 9 -16.77 -1.63 9.01
N ILE A 10 -17.11 -0.55 8.28
CA ILE A 10 -16.26 -0.06 7.18
C ILE A 10 -14.88 0.34 7.70
N LEU A 11 -14.79 1.01 8.85
CA LEU A 11 -13.52 1.38 9.47
C LEU A 11 -12.69 0.15 9.83
N ASN A 12 -13.31 -0.88 10.42
CA ASN A 12 -12.63 -2.13 10.76
C ASN A 12 -12.08 -2.85 9.52
N GLN A 13 -12.85 -2.91 8.43
CA GLN A 13 -12.38 -3.49 7.18
C GLN A 13 -11.26 -2.63 6.55
N THR A 14 -11.35 -1.30 6.63
CA THR A 14 -10.31 -0.40 6.11
C THR A 14 -8.99 -0.54 6.86
N LYS A 15 -9.02 -0.76 8.19
CA LYS A 15 -7.81 -1.06 8.98
C LYS A 15 -7.13 -2.38 8.58
N LYS A 16 -7.91 -3.40 8.20
CA LYS A 16 -7.33 -4.65 7.66
C LYS A 16 -6.66 -4.42 6.30
N ILE A 17 -7.20 -3.50 5.48
CA ILE A 17 -6.55 -3.10 4.23
C ILE A 17 -5.21 -2.41 4.55
N GLU A 18 -5.16 -1.52 5.53
CA GLU A 18 -3.91 -0.88 6.00
C GLU A 18 -2.86 -1.91 6.47
N GLU A 19 -3.26 -2.92 7.25
CA GLU A 19 -2.35 -4.01 7.66
C GLU A 19 -1.81 -4.79 6.45
N ASN A 20 -2.66 -5.10 5.47
CA ASN A 20 -2.25 -5.79 4.24
C ASN A 20 -1.30 -4.94 3.40
N ASN A 21 -1.60 -3.65 3.25
CA ASN A 21 -0.79 -2.65 2.58
C ASN A 21 0.62 -2.56 3.19
N TRP A 22 0.72 -2.58 4.52
CA TRP A 22 2.00 -2.62 5.21
C TRP A 22 2.80 -3.86 4.83
N ASN A 23 2.17 -5.05 4.84
CA ASN A 23 2.83 -6.30 4.43
C ASN A 23 3.28 -6.25 2.96
N THR A 24 2.43 -5.73 2.06
CA THR A 24 2.78 -5.54 0.64
C THR A 24 4.01 -4.64 0.49
N THR A 25 4.07 -3.55 1.25
CA THR A 25 5.23 -2.64 1.27
C THR A 25 6.50 -3.37 1.73
N GLN A 26 6.42 -4.26 2.73
CA GLN A 26 7.58 -5.06 3.16
C GLN A 26 8.08 -6.03 2.07
N TYR A 27 7.15 -6.64 1.32
CA TYR A 27 7.52 -7.49 0.19
C TYR A 27 8.19 -6.70 -0.92
N LEU A 28 7.69 -5.51 -1.24
CA LEU A 28 8.30 -4.63 -2.23
C LEU A 28 9.72 -4.23 -1.82
N ASN A 29 9.91 -3.77 -0.58
CA ASN A 29 11.24 -3.43 -0.06
C ASN A 29 12.23 -4.61 -0.16
N SER A 30 11.75 -5.83 0.11
CA SER A 30 12.57 -7.03 -0.01
C SER A 30 13.00 -7.29 -1.46
N ILE A 31 12.11 -7.04 -2.43
CA ILE A 31 12.43 -7.16 -3.85
C ILE A 31 13.39 -6.05 -4.29
N ASP A 32 13.19 -4.80 -3.84
CA ASP A 32 14.13 -3.70 -4.11
C ASP A 32 15.55 -4.03 -3.65
N MET A 33 15.70 -4.64 -2.47
CA MET A 33 17.00 -5.09 -1.99
C MET A 33 17.63 -6.16 -2.89
N LEU A 34 16.83 -7.08 -3.44
CA LEU A 34 17.31 -8.11 -4.37
C LEU A 34 17.72 -7.51 -5.73
N LEU A 35 16.95 -6.53 -6.22
CA LEU A 35 17.27 -5.82 -7.47
C LEU A 35 18.53 -4.95 -7.30
N ALA A 36 18.72 -4.31 -6.15
CA ALA A 36 19.87 -3.45 -5.87
C ALA A 36 21.16 -4.23 -5.57
N SER A 37 21.07 -5.39 -4.91
CA SER A 37 22.24 -6.23 -4.56
C SER A 37 22.80 -7.02 -5.75
N ASN A 38 22.01 -7.17 -6.81
CA ASN A 38 22.42 -7.87 -8.02
C ASN A 38 22.89 -6.82 -9.06
N ASP A 39 24.14 -6.34 -8.95
CA ASP A 39 24.77 -5.39 -9.88
C ASP A 39 24.74 -5.85 -11.36
N LEU A 40 24.46 -7.14 -11.62
CA LEU A 40 24.22 -7.69 -12.97
C LEU A 40 22.84 -7.36 -13.55
N ALA A 41 21.84 -7.01 -12.72
CA ALA A 41 20.48 -6.66 -13.15
C ALA A 41 20.37 -5.21 -13.64
N ARG A 42 21.30 -4.33 -13.23
CA ARG A 42 21.32 -2.92 -13.63
C ARG A 42 21.52 -2.68 -15.12
N SER A 43 21.92 -3.69 -15.90
CA SER A 43 22.17 -3.55 -17.35
C SER A 43 21.31 -4.42 -18.28
N GLN A 44 20.34 -5.22 -17.79
CA GLN A 44 19.64 -6.15 -18.70
C GLN A 44 18.11 -6.16 -18.67
N ASP A 45 17.43 -5.57 -17.67
CA ASP A 45 15.95 -5.54 -17.68
C ASP A 45 15.37 -4.22 -17.15
N GLU A 46 15.49 -3.18 -17.99
CA GLU A 46 14.83 -1.89 -17.77
C GLU A 46 13.30 -2.04 -17.69
N GLU A 47 12.74 -3.05 -18.37
CA GLU A 47 11.30 -3.33 -18.34
C GLU A 47 10.87 -3.84 -16.97
N LEU A 48 11.57 -4.83 -16.40
CA LEU A 48 11.31 -5.34 -15.05
C LEU A 48 11.46 -4.23 -14.00
N SER A 49 12.50 -3.42 -14.10
CA SER A 49 12.74 -2.30 -13.18
C SER A 49 11.62 -1.26 -13.26
N SER A 50 11.16 -0.94 -14.48
CA SER A 50 10.04 -0.02 -14.71
C SER A 50 8.72 -0.57 -14.19
N GLN A 51 8.44 -1.86 -14.45
CA GLN A 51 7.24 -2.52 -13.92
C GLN A 51 7.23 -2.52 -12.39
N PHE A 52 8.37 -2.80 -11.76
CA PHE A 52 8.49 -2.81 -10.31
C PHE A 52 8.32 -1.41 -9.70
N SER A 53 8.99 -0.40 -10.26
CA SER A 53 8.81 0.99 -9.83
C SER A 53 7.34 1.43 -9.92
N ARG A 54 6.65 1.10 -11.01
CA ARG A 54 5.23 1.42 -11.19
C ARG A 54 4.33 0.71 -10.17
N LEU A 55 4.65 -0.53 -9.82
CA LEU A 55 3.92 -1.27 -8.78
C LEU A 55 4.13 -0.61 -7.42
N HIS A 56 5.37 -0.26 -7.09
CA HIS A 56 5.71 0.43 -5.84
C HIS A 56 4.94 1.75 -5.71
N ASP A 57 4.96 2.60 -6.74
CA ASP A 57 4.23 3.87 -6.76
C ASP A 57 2.72 3.68 -6.55
N LYS A 58 2.14 2.63 -7.16
CA LYS A 58 0.71 2.34 -7.01
C LYS A 58 0.35 1.84 -5.62
N VAL A 59 1.23 1.09 -4.96
CA VAL A 59 1.03 0.67 -3.56
C VAL A 59 1.11 1.88 -2.64
N GLU A 60 2.05 2.79 -2.86
CA GLU A 60 2.12 4.05 -2.10
C GLU A 60 0.85 4.90 -2.26
N ASP A 61 0.32 5.04 -3.49
CA ASP A 61 -0.98 5.68 -3.73
C ASP A 61 -2.10 5.01 -2.92
N ILE A 62 -2.15 3.68 -2.91
CA ILE A 62 -3.16 2.89 -2.18
C ILE A 62 -3.01 3.09 -0.66
N ASN A 63 -1.79 3.14 -0.14
CA ASN A 63 -1.52 3.38 1.27
C ASN A 63 -2.08 4.75 1.68
N GLN A 64 -1.74 5.80 0.94
CA GLN A 64 -2.21 7.16 1.21
C GLN A 64 -3.74 7.29 1.13
N LEU A 65 -4.37 6.68 0.13
CA LEU A 65 -5.84 6.67 0.02
C LEU A 65 -6.50 5.92 1.17
N THR A 66 -5.87 4.84 1.65
CA THR A 66 -6.35 4.04 2.79
C THR A 66 -6.27 4.86 4.08
N GLU A 67 -5.15 5.53 4.34
CA GLU A 67 -4.97 6.41 5.51
C GLU A 67 -5.96 7.58 5.50
N GLN A 68 -6.16 8.22 4.34
CA GLN A 68 -7.14 9.29 4.19
C GLN A 68 -8.56 8.80 4.48
N LEU A 69 -8.92 7.60 4.03
CA LEU A 69 -10.23 7.00 4.29
C LEU A 69 -10.41 6.68 5.77
N ILE A 70 -9.40 6.11 6.44
CA ILE A 70 -9.41 5.84 7.89
C ILE A 70 -9.61 7.13 8.67
N SER A 71 -8.86 8.18 8.32
CA SER A 71 -8.97 9.50 8.95
C SER A 71 -10.40 10.08 8.78
N HIS A 72 -10.94 10.02 7.56
CA HIS A 72 -12.29 10.49 7.29
C HIS A 72 -13.36 9.71 8.06
N LEU A 73 -13.27 8.37 8.10
CA LEU A 73 -14.22 7.52 8.81
C LEU A 73 -14.13 7.71 10.34
N SER A 74 -12.92 7.82 10.87
CA SER A 74 -12.69 8.06 12.31
C SER A 74 -13.26 9.41 12.74
N SER A 75 -13.18 10.44 11.90
CA SER A 75 -13.79 11.76 12.16
C SER A 75 -15.31 11.77 12.18
N LYS A 76 -15.97 10.75 11.61
CA LYS A 76 -17.44 10.59 11.63
C LYS A 76 -17.94 9.63 12.71
N HIS A 77 -17.03 8.84 13.28
CA HIS A 77 -17.31 7.92 14.37
C HIS A 77 -17.10 8.59 15.74
N ASN A 78 -16.18 9.56 15.82
CA ASN A 78 -15.98 10.42 17.00
C ASN A 78 -16.95 11.61 17.02
#